data_AF-A0A3D5PJI1-F1
#
_entry.id   AF-A0A3D5PJI1-F1
#
_cell.length_a   1.000
_cell.length_b   1.000
_cell.length_c   1.000
_cell.angle_alpha   90.00
_cell.angle_beta   90.00
_cell.angle_gamma   90.00
#
_symmetry.space_group_name_H-M   'P 1'
#
loop_
_entity.id
_entity.type
_entity.pdbx_description
1 polymer ?
#
loop_
_entity_poly.entity_id
_entity_poly.type
_entity_poly.pdbx_seq_one_letter_code
_entity_poly.pdbx_strand_id
1 'polypeptide(L)'
;MSDKPQAPDTTGGVEAVERALRVLDCFEPGDAGLSLKEVADRSGVNKATILRLSVSLEKFGHITRDAEGLFHLGPSLWRLGSVFRQNLRMGPVVRPVLAELVKSTGESASFYVQRSNSGVCLYRVNSHRLA
;
A
#
# COMPACT_ATOMS: atom_id res chain seq x y z
N MET A 1 19.78 14.32 30.26
CA MET A 1 19.46 12.92 29.88
C MET A 1 18.02 12.92 29.43
N SER A 2 17.79 13.10 28.13
CA SER A 2 16.44 13.15 27.56
C SER A 2 16.08 11.76 27.09
N ASP A 3 15.06 11.20 27.73
CA ASP A 3 14.43 9.94 27.39
C ASP A 3 13.82 10.04 25.99
N LYS A 4 14.29 9.20 25.06
CA LYS A 4 13.81 9.15 23.68
C LYS A 4 12.70 8.10 23.65
N PRO A 5 11.53 8.34 23.03
CA PRO A 5 10.47 7.34 23.00
C PRO A 5 10.97 6.07 22.30
N GLN A 6 11.14 4.99 23.06
CA GLN A 6 11.46 3.68 22.54
C GLN A 6 10.24 3.20 21.72
N ALA A 7 10.44 2.94 20.43
CA ALA A 7 9.42 2.31 19.59
C ALA A 7 9.06 0.94 20.20
N PRO A 8 7.79 0.50 20.12
CA PRO A 8 7.36 -0.75 20.73
C PRO A 8 8.17 -1.94 20.18
N ASP A 9 8.74 -2.74 21.08
CA ASP A 9 9.48 -3.96 20.76
C ASP A 9 8.63 -4.93 19.92
N THR A 10 8.96 -5.05 18.64
CA THR A 10 8.40 -6.02 17.69
C THR A 10 8.99 -7.41 17.92
N THR A 11 8.67 -8.06 19.05
CA THR A 11 9.05 -9.46 19.26
C THR A 11 7.82 -10.34 19.05
N GLY A 12 7.64 -10.90 17.84
CA GLY A 12 6.59 -11.90 17.57
C GLY A 12 6.17 -12.17 16.12
N GLY A 13 6.81 -11.57 15.11
CA GLY A 13 6.46 -11.77 13.70
C GLY A 13 7.15 -12.98 13.03
N VAL A 14 6.54 -13.53 11.97
CA VAL A 14 7.20 -14.51 11.09
C VAL A 14 8.00 -13.76 10.03
N GLU A 15 9.33 -13.78 10.15
CA GLU A 15 10.23 -12.98 9.30
C GLU A 15 10.01 -13.18 7.79
N ALA A 16 9.70 -14.41 7.36
CA ALA A 16 9.42 -14.70 5.95
C ALA A 16 8.19 -13.93 5.43
N VAL A 17 7.15 -13.78 6.27
CA VAL A 17 5.94 -13.01 5.95
C VAL A 17 6.26 -11.52 5.89
N GLU A 18 7.01 -11.01 6.86
CA GLU A 18 7.42 -9.60 6.87
C GLU A 18 8.23 -9.22 5.63
N ARG A 19 9.17 -10.07 5.22
CA ARG A 19 9.94 -9.86 3.99
C ARG A 19 9.05 -9.91 2.75
N ALA A 20 8.07 -10.82 2.69
CA ALA A 20 7.11 -10.87 1.60
C ALA A 20 6.28 -9.57 1.51
N LEU A 21 5.84 -9.04 2.65
CA LEU A 21 5.11 -7.77 2.72
C LEU A 21 6.00 -6.59 2.32
N ARG A 22 7.28 -6.56 2.72
CA ARG A 22 8.23 -5.52 2.25
C ARG A 22 8.46 -5.55 0.75
N VAL A 23 8.46 -6.74 0.13
CA VAL A 23 8.53 -6.88 -1.33
C VAL A 23 7.27 -6.33 -2.00
N LEU A 24 6.08 -6.55 -1.43
CA LEU A 24 4.83 -5.96 -1.97
C LEU A 24 4.75 -4.45 -1.76
N ASP A 25 5.27 -3.94 -0.64
CA ASP A 25 5.23 -2.51 -0.30
C ASP A 25 6.23 -1.66 -1.13
N CYS A 26 7.09 -2.26 -1.97
CA CYS A 26 8.08 -1.54 -2.79
C CYS A 26 7.54 -0.98 -4.11
N PHE A 27 6.31 -1.35 -4.47
CA PHE A 27 5.62 -0.88 -5.67
C PHE A 27 4.91 0.44 -5.40
N GLU A 28 5.13 1.42 -6.27
CA GLU A 28 4.60 2.78 -6.16
C GLU A 28 3.74 3.15 -7.38
N PRO A 29 2.82 4.13 -7.25
CA PRO A 29 2.05 4.62 -8.39
C PRO A 29 2.96 5.11 -9.53
N GLY A 30 2.74 4.59 -10.73
CA GLY A 30 3.52 4.93 -11.93
C GLY A 30 4.61 3.91 -12.29
N ASP A 31 4.90 2.94 -11.42
CA ASP A 31 5.77 1.82 -11.80
C ASP A 31 5.16 1.01 -12.94
N ALA A 32 5.93 0.78 -14.00
CA ALA A 32 5.54 -0.05 -15.15
C ALA A 32 5.94 -1.53 -14.98
N GLY A 33 6.32 -1.93 -13.77
CA GLY A 33 6.99 -3.19 -13.44
C GLY A 33 8.38 -2.94 -12.86
N LEU A 34 8.85 -3.82 -11.97
CA LEU A 34 10.14 -3.69 -11.27
C LEU A 34 11.06 -4.85 -11.58
N SER A 35 12.32 -4.58 -11.89
CA SER A 35 13.35 -5.61 -12.00
C SER A 35 13.70 -6.20 -10.62
N LEU A 36 14.31 -7.39 -10.60
CA LEU A 36 14.81 -8.01 -9.37
C LEU A 36 15.78 -7.10 -8.59
N LYS A 37 16.54 -6.26 -9.32
CA LYS A 37 17.46 -5.30 -8.69
C LYS A 37 16.68 -4.20 -7.98
N GLU A 38 15.71 -3.59 -8.65
CA GLU A 38 14.89 -2.52 -8.05
C GLU A 38 14.11 -3.03 -6.84
N VAL A 39 13.53 -4.23 -6.92
CA VAL A 39 12.85 -4.83 -5.76
C VAL A 39 13.84 -5.03 -4.60
N ALA A 40 15.06 -5.52 -4.84
CA ALA A 40 16.07 -5.68 -3.79
C ALA A 40 16.50 -4.35 -3.18
N ASP A 41 16.76 -3.35 -4.01
CA ASP A 41 17.23 -2.03 -3.60
C ASP A 41 16.14 -1.31 -2.78
N ARG A 42 14.87 -1.38 -3.21
CA ARG A 42 13.74 -0.73 -2.52
C ARG A 42 13.27 -1.47 -1.27
N SER A 43 13.22 -2.81 -1.29
CA SER A 43 12.71 -3.60 -0.15
C SER A 43 13.76 -3.91 0.93
N GLY A 44 15.05 -3.76 0.62
CA GLY A 44 16.16 -4.20 1.48
C GLY A 44 16.27 -5.73 1.63
N VAL A 45 15.51 -6.50 0.85
CA VAL A 45 15.53 -7.97 0.86
C VAL A 45 16.53 -8.46 -0.19
N ASN A 46 17.35 -9.45 0.16
CA ASN A 46 18.31 -9.99 -0.80
C ASN A 46 17.61 -10.72 -1.96
N LYS A 47 18.25 -10.71 -3.14
CA LYS A 47 17.71 -11.26 -4.40
C LYS A 47 17.30 -12.74 -4.29
N ALA A 48 18.11 -13.56 -3.62
CA ALA A 48 17.81 -14.99 -3.45
C ALA A 48 16.52 -15.22 -2.64
N THR A 49 16.29 -14.38 -1.63
CA THR A 49 15.08 -14.42 -0.81
C THR A 49 13.88 -13.93 -1.61
N ILE A 50 14.02 -12.82 -2.37
CA ILE A 50 12.96 -12.31 -3.24
C ILE A 50 12.49 -13.40 -4.22
N LEU A 51 13.41 -14.07 -4.90
CA LEU A 51 13.08 -15.14 -5.85
C LEU A 51 12.33 -16.31 -5.20
N ARG A 52 12.66 -16.65 -3.95
CA ARG A 52 11.94 -17.69 -3.20
C ARG A 52 10.54 -17.23 -2.78
N LEU A 53 10.42 -15.99 -2.31
CA LEU A 53 9.14 -15.41 -1.91
C LEU A 53 8.22 -15.24 -3.11
N SER A 54 8.76 -14.82 -4.26
CA SER A 54 7.99 -14.57 -5.48
C SER A 54 7.32 -15.83 -6.01
N VAL A 55 7.93 -17.01 -5.87
CA VAL A 55 7.26 -18.30 -6.20
C VAL A 55 5.93 -18.45 -5.46
N SER A 56 5.90 -18.13 -4.16
CA SER A 56 4.66 -18.20 -3.38
C SER A 56 3.72 -17.05 -3.74
N LEU A 57 4.24 -15.81 -3.86
CA LEU A 57 3.43 -14.65 -4.20
C LEU A 57 2.75 -14.78 -5.58
N GLU A 58 3.43 -15.37 -6.56
CA GLU A 58 2.88 -15.69 -7.87
C GLU A 58 1.82 -16.78 -7.79
N LYS A 59 2.09 -17.86 -7.05
CA LYS A 59 1.13 -18.95 -6.83
C LYS A 59 -0.20 -18.44 -6.27
N PHE A 60 -0.17 -17.43 -5.41
CA PHE A 60 -1.37 -16.81 -4.82
C PHE A 60 -1.86 -15.57 -5.60
N GLY A 61 -1.22 -15.22 -6.72
CA GLY A 61 -1.61 -14.11 -7.60
C GLY A 61 -1.40 -12.72 -6.99
N HIS A 62 -0.50 -12.59 -6.01
CA HIS A 62 -0.10 -11.31 -5.43
C HIS A 62 0.95 -10.58 -6.25
N ILE A 63 1.78 -11.32 -6.99
CA ILE A 63 2.74 -10.80 -7.94
C ILE A 63 2.60 -11.58 -9.26
N THR A 64 2.94 -10.95 -10.38
CA THR A 64 3.13 -11.63 -11.67
C THR A 64 4.49 -11.27 -12.25
N ARG A 65 4.97 -12.05 -13.22
CA ARG A 65 6.15 -11.73 -14.02
C ARG A 65 5.78 -11.65 -15.50
N ASP A 66 6.30 -10.64 -16.20
CA ASP A 66 6.17 -10.53 -17.65
C ASP A 66 7.26 -11.32 -18.39
N ALA A 67 7.29 -11.20 -19.71
CA ALA A 67 8.23 -11.92 -20.58
C ALA A 67 9.68 -11.45 -20.37
N GLU A 68 9.84 -10.19 -19.97
CA GLU A 68 11.11 -9.54 -19.65
C GLU A 68 11.59 -9.89 -18.22
N GLY A 69 10.76 -10.57 -17.43
CA GLY A 69 11.05 -10.98 -16.07
C GLY A 69 10.88 -9.87 -15.03
N LEU A 70 10.22 -8.76 -15.38
CA LEU A 70 9.84 -7.72 -14.43
C LEU A 70 8.70 -8.22 -13.55
N PHE A 71 8.76 -7.85 -12.28
CA PHE A 71 7.73 -8.11 -11.30
C PHE A 71 6.63 -7.06 -11.38
N HIS A 72 5.39 -7.50 -11.25
CA HIS A 72 4.19 -6.65 -11.24
C HIS A 72 3.29 -7.03 -10.06
N LEU A 73 2.46 -6.11 -9.58
CA LEU A 73 1.40 -6.44 -8.62
C LEU A 73 0.31 -7.28 -9.30
N GLY A 74 -0.09 -8.36 -8.64
CA GLY A 74 -1.08 -9.29 -9.16
C GLY A 74 -2.53 -8.96 -8.75
N PRO A 75 -3.53 -9.51 -9.47
CA PRO A 75 -4.95 -9.17 -9.31
C PRO A 75 -5.55 -9.56 -7.94
N SER A 76 -4.94 -10.50 -7.21
CA SER A 76 -5.41 -10.86 -5.86
C SER A 76 -5.40 -9.68 -4.90
N LEU A 77 -4.49 -8.72 -5.09
CA LEU A 77 -4.42 -7.51 -4.27
C LEU A 77 -5.61 -6.59 -4.51
N TRP A 78 -6.05 -6.45 -5.76
CA TRP A 78 -7.28 -5.70 -6.08
C TRP A 78 -8.51 -6.35 -5.42
N ARG A 79 -8.62 -7.68 -5.49
CA ARG A 79 -9.70 -8.43 -4.84
C ARG A 79 -9.74 -8.17 -3.34
N LEU A 80 -8.60 -8.28 -2.65
CA LEU A 80 -8.50 -8.02 -1.22
C LEU A 80 -8.84 -6.57 -0.87
N GLY A 81 -8.32 -5.60 -1.64
CA GLY A 81 -8.65 -4.18 -1.48
C GLY A 81 -10.14 -3.90 -1.67
N SER A 82 -10.79 -4.58 -2.62
CA SER A 82 -12.23 -4.46 -2.84
C SER A 82 -13.04 -4.96 -1.63
N VAL A 83 -12.68 -6.13 -1.08
CA VAL A 83 -13.31 -6.67 0.15
C VAL A 83 -13.11 -5.72 1.33
N PHE A 84 -11.92 -5.15 1.50
CA PHE A 84 -11.66 -4.16 2.54
C PHE A 84 -12.55 -2.92 2.37
N ARG A 85 -12.60 -2.34 1.16
CA ARG A 85 -13.44 -1.17 0.86
C ARG A 85 -14.92 -1.43 1.11
N GLN A 86 -15.44 -2.61 0.77
CA GLN A 86 -16.84 -2.98 0.97
C GLN A 86 -17.22 -3.08 2.45
N ASN A 87 -16.27 -3.45 3.32
CA ASN A 87 -16.49 -3.55 4.76
C ASN A 87 -16.24 -2.24 5.52
N LEU A 88 -15.71 -1.22 4.84
CA LEU A 88 -15.46 0.08 5.43
C LEU A 88 -16.78 0.86 5.60
N ARG A 89 -17.42 0.71 6.77
CA ARG A 89 -18.71 1.33 7.12
C ARG A 89 -18.63 2.82 7.49
N MET A 90 -17.48 3.46 7.33
CA MET A 90 -17.28 4.87 7.69
C MET A 90 -17.79 5.85 6.62
N GLY A 91 -18.08 5.38 5.41
CA GLY A 91 -18.49 6.22 4.27
C GLY A 91 -19.67 7.16 4.57
N PRO A 92 -20.78 6.69 5.19
CA PRO A 92 -21.91 7.54 5.55
C PRO A 92 -21.58 8.67 6.54
N VAL A 93 -20.51 8.54 7.32
CA VAL A 93 -20.08 9.55 8.31
C VAL A 93 -19.02 10.47 7.71
N VAL A 94 -18.03 9.92 7.00
CA VAL A 94 -16.89 10.68 6.49
C VAL A 94 -17.24 11.52 5.26
N ARG A 95 -18.04 10.98 4.34
CA ARG A 95 -18.34 11.67 3.06
C ARG A 95 -19.09 12.99 3.24
N PRO A 96 -20.12 13.11 4.12
CA PRO A 96 -20.79 14.39 4.36
C PRO A 96 -19.83 15.47 4.88
N VAL A 97 -18.94 15.11 5.81
CA VAL A 97 -17.95 16.04 6.37
C VAL A 97 -16.98 16.53 5.30
N LEU A 98 -16.48 15.63 4.44
CA LEU A 98 -15.64 16.03 3.31
C LEU A 98 -16.38 16.95 2.34
N ALA A 99 -17.65 16.69 2.05
CA ALA A 99 -18.45 17.53 1.15
C ALA A 99 -18.66 18.95 1.72
N GLU A 100 -18.88 19.07 3.04
CA GLU A 100 -18.97 20.37 3.71
C GLU A 100 -17.64 21.14 3.68
N LEU A 101 -16.52 20.46 3.84
CA LEU A 101 -15.19 21.04 3.67
C LEU A 101 -14.98 21.55 2.24
N VAL A 102 -15.34 20.76 1.22
CA VAL A 102 -15.25 21.21 -0.19
C VAL A 102 -16.14 22.42 -0.43
N LYS A 103 -17.38 22.43 0.10
CA LYS A 103 -18.31 23.55 -0.07
C LYS A 103 -17.81 24.85 0.58
N SER A 104 -17.21 24.75 1.77
CA SER A 104 -16.73 25.91 2.53
C SER A 104 -15.39 26.45 2.03
N THR A 105 -14.50 25.58 1.56
CA THR A 105 -13.15 25.97 1.12
C THR A 105 -13.04 26.20 -0.39
N GLY A 106 -13.91 25.58 -1.19
CA GLY A 106 -13.79 25.52 -2.64
C GLY A 106 -12.71 24.55 -3.14
N GLU A 107 -12.02 23.84 -2.24
CA GLU A 107 -10.89 22.96 -2.54
C GLU A 107 -11.25 21.47 -2.33
N SER A 108 -10.52 20.57 -2.97
CA SER A 108 -10.76 19.12 -2.82
C SER A 108 -10.38 18.64 -1.40
N ALA A 109 -11.20 17.77 -0.80
CA ALA A 109 -10.97 17.24 0.55
C ALA A 109 -10.80 15.70 0.51
N SER A 110 -9.89 15.16 1.32
CA SER A 110 -9.58 13.73 1.37
C SER A 110 -9.39 13.23 2.80
N PHE A 111 -9.76 11.98 3.06
CA PHE A 111 -9.61 11.30 4.33
C PHE A 111 -8.62 10.14 4.19
N TYR A 112 -7.57 10.18 5.01
CA TYR A 112 -6.49 9.20 5.01
C TYR A 112 -6.49 8.39 6.31
N VAL A 113 -6.13 7.11 6.21
CA VAL A 113 -5.72 6.32 7.37
C VAL A 113 -4.21 6.14 7.29
N GLN A 114 -3.54 6.51 8.39
CA GLN A 114 -2.10 6.45 8.50
C GLN A 114 -1.64 5.02 8.83
N ARG A 115 -0.66 4.53 8.08
CA ARG A 115 0.08 3.29 8.37
C ARG A 115 1.56 3.65 8.42
N SER A 116 2.12 3.68 9.62
CA SER A 116 3.53 3.98 9.87
C SER A 116 3.96 5.29 9.17
N ASN A 117 4.57 5.19 7.97
CA ASN A 117 5.13 6.30 7.21
C ASN A 117 4.38 6.65 5.91
N SER A 118 3.24 5.99 5.62
CA SER A 118 2.41 6.29 4.46
C SER A 118 0.91 6.32 4.80
N GLY A 119 0.14 7.11 4.06
CA GLY A 119 -1.31 7.24 4.24
C GLY A 119 -2.05 6.59 3.08
N VAL A 120 -3.05 5.76 3.37
CA VAL A 120 -3.98 5.27 2.35
C VAL A 120 -5.19 6.20 2.32
N CYS A 121 -5.42 6.84 1.17
CA CYS A 121 -6.63 7.65 0.95
C CYS A 121 -7.84 6.71 0.85
N LEU A 122 -8.77 6.80 1.80
CA LEU A 122 -9.98 5.97 1.81
C LEU A 122 -11.17 6.67 1.17
N TYR A 123 -11.27 7.99 1.34
CA TYR A 123 -12.35 8.79 0.76
C TYR A 123 -11.81 10.12 0.24
N ARG A 124 -12.33 10.58 -0.90
CA ARG A 124 -12.04 11.88 -1.49
C ARG A 124 -13.30 12.48 -2.10
N VAL A 125 -13.46 13.79 -1.96
CA VAL A 125 -14.45 14.60 -2.68
C VAL A 125 -13.66 15.66 -3.43
N ASN A 126 -13.80 15.70 -4.75
CA ASN A 126 -13.12 16.68 -5.59
C ASN A 126 -13.92 17.98 -5.62
N SER A 127 -13.23 19.11 -5.68
CA SER A 127 -13.84 20.41 -5.92
C SER A 127 -14.31 20.54 -7.36
N HIS A 128 -15.32 21.39 -7.56
CA HIS A 128 -15.88 21.69 -8.88
C HIS A 128 -15.00 22.62 -9.73
N ARG A 129 -13.87 23.13 -9.19
CA ARG A 129 -12.93 24.03 -9.89
C ARG A 129 -11.96 23.31 -10.85
N LEU A 130 -11.80 22.00 -10.70
CA LEU A 130 -10.86 21.18 -11.48
C LEU A 130 -11.57 20.37 -12.59
N ALA A 131 -12.80 20.74 -12.96
CA ALA A 131 -13.55 20.14 -14.05
C ALA A 131 -13.70 21.11 -15.23
#